data_AF-A0A2V6F280-F1
#
_entry.id   AF-A0A2V6F280-F1
#
_cell.length_a   1.000
_cell.length_b   1.000
_cell.length_c   1.000
_cell.angle_alpha   90.00
_cell.angle_beta   90.00
_cell.angle_gamma   90.00
#
_symmetry.space_group_name_H-M   'P 1'
#
loop_
_entity.id
_entity.type
_entity.pdbx_description
1 polymer ?
#
loop_
_entity_poly.entity_id
_entity_poly.type
_entity_poly.pdbx_seq_one_letter_code
_entity_poly.pdbx_strand_id
1 'polypeptide(L)'
;PSVELRWLISIEADLSRSNAPRHVMMWLLISLGGLGLLLSALGVYAVLAYAVARRTREVGIRMALGAGRSQIRGVFLRHGVRLVANGLVLGIAAAITAGVYMESLLYGVKPTDPWAFAAVVLTLGAVGGIACWLPARRAARVDPVEALRYE
;
A
#
# COMPACT_ATOMS: atom_id res chain seq x y z
N PRO A 1 6.49 -38.20 -48.22
CA PRO A 1 5.37 -38.35 -47.26
C PRO A 1 5.77 -38.27 -45.77
N SER A 2 7.03 -38.51 -45.39
CA SER A 2 7.47 -38.54 -43.98
C SER A 2 7.90 -37.18 -43.39
N VAL A 3 8.05 -36.14 -44.21
CA VAL A 3 8.52 -34.82 -43.77
C VAL A 3 7.36 -33.94 -43.27
N GLU A 4 6.17 -34.07 -43.84
CA GLU A 4 5.00 -33.24 -43.47
C GLU A 4 4.43 -33.56 -42.08
N LEU A 5 4.47 -34.83 -41.68
CA LEU A 5 3.99 -35.27 -40.36
C LEU A 5 4.83 -34.70 -39.21
N ARG A 6 6.12 -34.39 -39.44
CA ARG A 6 7.01 -33.82 -38.41
C ARG A 6 6.67 -32.36 -38.11
N TRP A 7 6.19 -31.61 -39.11
CA TRP A 7 5.84 -30.20 -38.95
C TRP A 7 4.56 -30.00 -38.16
N LEU A 8 3.55 -30.84 -38.39
CA LEU A 8 2.29 -30.81 -37.63
C LEU A 8 2.55 -31.10 -36.14
N ILE A 9 3.26 -32.18 -35.82
CA ILE A 9 3.61 -32.53 -34.43
C ILE A 9 4.42 -31.42 -33.73
N SER A 10 5.27 -30.68 -34.47
CA SER A 10 6.03 -29.56 -33.90
C SER A 10 5.17 -28.34 -33.57
N ILE A 11 4.14 -28.05 -34.37
CA ILE A 11 3.23 -26.92 -34.15
C ILE A 11 2.32 -27.20 -32.95
N GLU A 12 1.79 -28.42 -32.81
CA GLU A 12 1.06 -28.82 -31.60
C GLU A 12 1.97 -28.86 -30.34
N ALA A 13 3.25 -29.23 -30.49
CA ALA A 13 4.22 -29.25 -29.39
C ALA A 13 4.63 -27.84 -28.91
N ASP A 14 4.69 -26.84 -29.80
CA ASP A 14 4.95 -25.44 -29.42
C ASP A 14 3.68 -24.71 -28.93
N LEU A 15 2.50 -25.05 -29.45
CA LEU A 15 1.23 -24.52 -28.95
C LEU A 15 0.92 -24.99 -27.52
N SER A 16 1.30 -26.22 -27.16
CA SER A 16 1.21 -26.73 -25.78
C SER A 16 2.31 -26.20 -24.85
N ARG A 17 3.45 -25.73 -25.39
CA ARG A 17 4.48 -24.95 -24.67
C ARG A 17 4.11 -23.48 -24.50
N SER A 18 3.16 -22.94 -25.27
CA SER A 18 2.61 -21.59 -25.12
C SER A 18 1.64 -21.45 -23.92
N ASN A 19 1.93 -22.16 -22.83
CA ASN A 19 1.48 -21.81 -21.48
C ASN A 19 2.40 -20.74 -20.84
N ALA A 20 3.30 -20.15 -21.64
CA ALA A 20 4.18 -19.06 -21.26
C ALA A 20 3.51 -17.72 -20.85
N PRO A 21 2.27 -17.35 -21.22
CA PRO A 21 1.77 -16.02 -20.83
C PRO A 21 1.45 -15.90 -19.33
N ARG A 22 1.20 -17.02 -18.62
CA ARG A 22 0.69 -16.96 -17.25
C ARG A 22 1.73 -16.49 -16.23
N HIS A 23 2.99 -16.90 -16.40
CA HIS A 23 4.06 -16.46 -15.50
C HIS A 23 4.45 -15.01 -15.75
N VAL A 24 4.52 -14.58 -17.02
CA VAL A 24 4.81 -13.18 -17.39
C VAL A 24 3.73 -12.24 -16.83
N MET A 25 2.46 -12.60 -17.01
CA MET A 25 1.34 -11.84 -16.46
C MET A 25 1.39 -11.79 -14.92
N MET A 26 1.69 -12.91 -14.25
CA MET A 26 1.86 -12.93 -12.79
C MET A 26 2.97 -11.99 -12.32
N TRP A 27 4.16 -12.04 -12.94
CA TRP A 27 5.26 -11.15 -12.58
C TRP A 27 4.93 -9.67 -12.82
N LEU A 28 4.20 -9.36 -13.90
CA LEU A 28 3.74 -8.01 -14.19
C LEU A 28 2.74 -7.51 -13.13
N LEU A 29 1.76 -8.32 -12.76
CA LEU A 29 0.78 -7.98 -11.72
C LEU A 29 1.43 -7.82 -10.34
N ILE A 30 2.35 -8.72 -9.99
CA ILE A 30 3.09 -8.66 -8.72
C ILE A 30 3.94 -7.39 -8.66
N SER A 31 4.68 -7.07 -9.71
CA SER A 31 5.52 -5.86 -9.75
C SER A 31 4.69 -4.58 -9.72
N LEU A 32 3.58 -4.51 -10.47
CA LEU A 32 2.67 -3.37 -10.45
C LEU A 32 2.02 -3.17 -9.08
N GLY A 33 1.57 -4.26 -8.45
CA GLY A 33 1.06 -4.24 -7.08
C GLY A 33 2.12 -3.78 -6.07
N GLY A 34 3.36 -4.25 -6.22
CA GLY A 34 4.50 -3.82 -5.42
C GLY A 34 4.82 -2.32 -5.57
N LEU A 35 4.79 -1.80 -6.80
CA LEU A 35 4.96 -0.36 -7.07
C LEU A 35 3.83 0.46 -6.46
N GLY A 36 2.58 0.00 -6.58
CA GLY A 36 1.42 0.63 -5.95
C GLY A 36 1.54 0.69 -4.42
N LEU A 37 2.00 -0.40 -3.80
CA LEU A 37 2.30 -0.46 -2.37
C LEU A 37 3.39 0.55 -1.98
N LEU A 38 4.46 0.65 -2.76
CA LEU A 38 5.55 1.58 -2.53
C LEU A 38 5.07 3.04 -2.63
N LEU A 39 4.32 3.37 -3.69
CA LEU A 39 3.73 4.70 -3.87
C LEU A 39 2.75 5.06 -2.74
N SER A 40 1.94 4.09 -2.29
CA SER A 40 1.03 4.27 -1.16
C SER A 40 1.81 4.59 0.12
N ALA A 41 2.87 3.84 0.42
CA ALA A 41 3.73 4.10 1.58
C ALA A 41 4.38 5.49 1.52
N LEU A 42 4.88 5.90 0.35
CA LEU A 42 5.44 7.24 0.14
C LEU A 42 4.38 8.34 0.31
N GLY A 43 3.17 8.14 -0.19
CA GLY A 43 2.07 9.10 -0.04
C GLY A 43 1.67 9.29 1.42
N VAL A 44 1.52 8.20 2.18
CA VAL A 44 1.24 8.26 3.63
C VAL A 44 2.37 8.98 4.37
N TYR A 45 3.63 8.66 4.04
CA TYR A 45 4.79 9.35 4.60
C TYR A 45 4.79 10.84 4.29
N ALA A 46 4.55 11.23 3.05
CA ALA A 46 4.56 12.63 2.60
C ALA A 46 3.45 13.44 3.29
N VAL A 47 2.23 12.91 3.36
CA VAL A 47 1.09 13.57 4.02
C VAL A 47 1.38 13.76 5.52
N LEU A 48 1.91 12.74 6.20
CA LEU A 48 2.25 12.84 7.62
C LEU A 48 3.43 13.78 7.88
N ALA A 49 4.48 13.71 7.07
CA ALA A 49 5.63 14.61 7.16
C ALA A 49 5.22 16.07 6.93
N TYR A 50 4.35 16.31 5.95
CA TYR A 50 3.79 17.64 5.68
C TYR A 50 2.91 18.13 6.83
N ALA A 51 2.07 17.26 7.41
CA ALA A 51 1.24 17.60 8.56
C ALA A 51 2.08 17.98 9.80
N VAL A 52 3.20 17.29 10.02
CA VAL A 52 4.18 17.64 11.08
C VAL A 52 4.83 18.99 10.79
N ALA A 53 5.30 19.22 9.56
CA ALA A 53 5.95 20.48 9.18
C ALA A 53 5.00 21.70 9.18
N ARG A 54 3.69 21.51 8.96
CA ARG A 54 2.70 22.58 9.11
C ARG A 54 2.35 22.89 10.57
N ARG A 55 2.43 21.90 11.48
CA ARG A 55 2.07 22.02 12.90
C ARG A 55 3.27 22.17 13.83
N THR A 56 4.49 22.25 13.31
CA THR A 56 5.72 22.40 14.11
C THR A 56 5.67 23.63 15.02
N ARG A 57 5.04 24.74 14.61
CA ARG A 57 4.89 25.94 15.46
C ARG A 57 4.01 25.68 16.69
N GLU A 58 2.84 25.05 16.50
CA GLU A 58 1.94 24.66 17.60
C GLU A 58 2.58 23.60 18.52
N VAL A 59 3.29 22.65 17.91
CA VAL A 59 4.01 21.58 18.61
C VAL A 59 5.17 22.14 19.44
N GLY A 60 5.91 23.10 18.90
CA GLY A 60 7.00 23.81 19.59
C GLY A 60 6.49 24.63 20.77
N ILE A 61 5.40 25.38 20.60
CA ILE A 61 4.76 26.12 21.70
C ILE A 61 4.26 25.17 22.80
N ARG A 62 3.63 24.04 22.44
CA ARG A 62 3.19 23.03 23.42
C ARG A 62 4.37 22.39 24.16
N MET A 63 5.49 22.09 23.48
CA MET A 63 6.70 21.60 24.14
C MET A 63 7.32 22.63 25.08
N ALA A 64 7.35 23.91 24.68
CA ALA A 64 7.85 25.00 25.53
C ALA A 64 7.00 25.19 26.80
N LEU A 65 5.69 24.88 26.72
CA LEU A 65 4.77 24.86 27.86
C LEU A 65 4.83 23.57 28.69
N GLY A 66 5.78 22.66 28.40
CA GLY A 66 6.02 21.45 29.19
C GLY A 66 5.36 20.17 28.66
N ALA A 67 4.77 20.17 27.45
CA ALA A 67 4.22 18.94 26.88
C ALA A 67 5.33 17.93 26.55
N GLY A 68 5.19 16.70 27.07
CA GLY A 68 6.17 15.64 26.85
C GLY A 68 6.20 15.12 25.39
N ARG A 69 7.39 14.72 24.92
CA ARG A 69 7.62 14.15 23.56
C ARG A 69 6.72 12.93 23.25
N SER A 70 6.28 12.19 24.28
CA SER A 70 5.34 11.05 24.16
C SER A 70 3.92 11.48 23.81
N GLN A 71 3.45 12.61 24.34
CA GLN A 71 2.11 13.14 24.11
C GLN A 71 1.95 13.63 22.67
N ILE A 72 2.99 14.26 22.13
CA ILE A 72 3.05 14.71 20.73
C ILE A 72 3.11 13.51 19.78
N ARG A 73 3.94 12.49 20.09
CA ARG A 73 3.94 11.21 19.35
C ARG A 73 2.54 10.62 19.27
N GLY A 74 1.80 10.58 20.37
CA GLY A 74 0.45 10.00 20.44
C GLY A 74 -0.56 10.70 19.51
N VAL A 75 -0.47 12.02 19.38
CA VAL A 75 -1.36 12.79 18.48
C VAL A 75 -1.13 12.41 17.02
N PHE A 76 0.12 12.40 16.57
CA PHE A 76 0.46 12.04 15.20
C PHE A 76 0.20 10.55 14.90
N LEU A 77 0.46 9.66 15.87
CA LEU A 77 0.15 8.23 15.72
C LEU A 77 -1.35 8.01 15.55
N ARG A 78 -2.20 8.65 16.37
CA ARG A 78 -3.66 8.56 16.23
C ARG A 78 -4.15 9.11 14.89
N HIS A 79 -3.53 10.18 14.41
CA HIS A 79 -3.86 10.74 13.10
C HIS A 79 -3.50 9.78 11.96
N GLY A 80 -2.30 9.20 12.00
CA GLY A 80 -1.85 8.20 11.03
C GLY A 80 -2.72 6.94 11.05
N VAL A 81 -3.04 6.41 12.24
CA VAL A 81 -3.92 5.24 12.38
C VAL A 81 -5.31 5.50 11.82
N ARG A 82 -5.90 6.67 12.08
CA ARG A 82 -7.21 7.04 11.51
C ARG A 82 -7.16 7.16 9.99
N LEU A 83 -6.09 7.75 9.44
CA LEU A 83 -5.91 7.89 8.00
C LEU A 83 -5.81 6.51 7.32
N VAL A 84 -5.00 5.62 7.88
CA VAL A 84 -4.83 4.23 7.39
C VAL A 84 -6.15 3.46 7.50
N ALA A 85 -6.84 3.54 8.65
CA ALA A 85 -8.13 2.87 8.85
C ALA A 85 -9.18 3.32 7.84
N ASN A 86 -9.31 4.63 7.59
CA ASN A 86 -10.23 5.16 6.59
C ASN A 86 -9.86 4.67 5.17
N GLY A 87 -8.58 4.67 4.83
CA GLY A 87 -8.09 4.14 3.56
C GLY A 87 -8.41 2.66 3.37
N LEU A 88 -8.25 1.84 4.42
CA LEU A 88 -8.60 0.42 4.43
C LEU A 88 -10.10 0.20 4.21
N VAL A 89 -10.96 0.92 4.93
CA VAL A 89 -12.41 0.80 4.79
C VAL A 89 -12.85 1.16 3.37
N LEU A 90 -12.35 2.29 2.84
CA LEU A 90 -12.67 2.71 1.48
C LEU A 90 -12.13 1.75 0.43
N GLY A 91 -10.91 1.23 0.61
CA GLY A 91 -10.30 0.26 -0.30
C GLY A 91 -11.06 -1.06 -0.34
N ILE A 92 -11.48 -1.59 0.82
CA ILE A 92 -12.29 -2.81 0.90
C ILE A 92 -13.64 -2.59 0.21
N ALA A 93 -14.32 -1.47 0.48
CA ALA A 93 -15.60 -1.16 -0.15
C ALA A 93 -15.46 -1.08 -1.68
N ALA A 94 -14.43 -0.42 -2.19
CA ALA A 94 -14.15 -0.32 -3.62
C ALA A 94 -13.79 -1.68 -4.26
N ALA A 95 -13.05 -2.53 -3.55
CA ALA A 95 -12.70 -3.86 -4.03
C ALA A 95 -13.93 -4.77 -4.13
N ILE A 96 -14.84 -4.72 -3.14
CA ILE A 96 -16.09 -5.49 -3.16
C ILE A 96 -16.97 -5.03 -4.32
N THR A 97 -17.18 -3.73 -4.49
CA THR A 97 -18.02 -3.22 -5.60
C THR A 97 -17.43 -3.60 -6.95
N ALA A 98 -16.13 -3.41 -7.16
CA ALA A 98 -15.46 -3.82 -8.41
C ALA A 98 -15.58 -5.33 -8.67
N GLY A 99 -15.47 -6.17 -7.62
CA GLY A 99 -15.63 -7.61 -7.72
C GLY A 99 -17.04 -8.02 -8.16
N VAL A 100 -18.08 -7.41 -7.58
CA VAL A 100 -19.48 -7.64 -7.96
C VAL A 100 -19.74 -7.19 -9.41
N TYR A 101 -19.16 -6.06 -9.84
CA TYR A 101 -19.27 -5.61 -11.24
C TYR A 101 -18.59 -6.59 -12.20
N MET A 102 -17.40 -7.11 -11.86
CA MET A 102 -16.72 -8.11 -12.70
C MET A 102 -17.49 -9.44 -12.77
N GLU A 103 -18.13 -9.87 -11.69
CA GLU A 103 -18.99 -11.07 -11.69
C GLU A 103 -20.12 -10.94 -12.71
N SER A 104 -20.72 -9.74 -12.81
CA SER A 104 -21.78 -9.46 -13.78
C SER A 104 -21.32 -9.49 -15.24
N LEU A 105 -20.00 -9.31 -15.48
CA LEU A 105 -19.40 -9.22 -16.82
C LEU A 105 -18.69 -10.51 -17.27
N LEU A 106 -18.18 -11.32 -16.33
CA LEU A 106 -17.40 -12.53 -16.63
C LEU A 106 -17.86 -13.69 -15.73
N TYR A 107 -18.65 -14.61 -16.31
CA TYR A 107 -19.10 -15.84 -15.64
C TYR A 107 -17.91 -16.65 -15.12
N GLY A 108 -17.81 -16.82 -13.79
CA GLY A 108 -16.93 -17.82 -13.17
C GLY A 108 -15.87 -17.33 -12.16
N VAL A 109 -15.72 -16.02 -11.95
CA VAL A 109 -14.84 -15.51 -10.87
C VAL A 109 -15.66 -15.33 -9.60
N LYS A 110 -15.53 -16.25 -8.64
CA LYS A 110 -16.12 -16.09 -7.29
C LYS A 110 -15.46 -14.87 -6.62
N PRO A 111 -16.15 -13.73 -6.42
CA PRO A 111 -15.50 -12.45 -6.12
C PRO A 111 -14.99 -12.30 -4.69
N THR A 112 -15.25 -13.28 -3.84
CA THR A 112 -15.07 -13.16 -2.38
C THR A 112 -14.33 -14.36 -1.83
N ASP A 113 -13.07 -14.54 -2.24
CA ASP A 113 -12.16 -15.42 -1.52
C ASP A 113 -11.75 -14.73 -0.20
N PRO A 114 -12.22 -15.20 0.97
CA PRO A 114 -11.95 -14.55 2.24
C PRO A 114 -10.46 -14.52 2.56
N TRP A 115 -9.70 -15.49 2.06
CA TRP A 115 -8.27 -15.59 2.31
C TRP A 115 -7.48 -14.51 1.55
N ALA A 116 -7.89 -14.21 0.32
CA ALA A 116 -7.28 -13.14 -0.47
C ALA A 116 -7.53 -11.76 0.18
N PHE A 117 -8.77 -11.50 0.62
CA PHE A 117 -9.10 -10.26 1.33
C PHE A 117 -8.32 -10.15 2.65
N ALA A 118 -8.24 -11.23 3.43
CA ALA A 118 -7.48 -11.25 4.68
C ALA A 118 -5.99 -10.95 4.44
N ALA A 119 -5.38 -11.56 3.43
CA ALA A 119 -3.98 -11.33 3.07
C ALA A 119 -3.72 -9.86 2.65
N VAL A 120 -4.62 -9.27 1.86
CA VAL A 120 -4.55 -7.87 1.43
C VAL A 120 -4.67 -6.92 2.62
N VAL A 121 -5.65 -7.13 3.50
CA VAL A 121 -5.84 -6.32 4.71
C VAL A 121 -4.63 -6.38 5.63
N LEU A 122 -4.08 -7.58 5.86
CA LEU A 122 -2.89 -7.75 6.68
C LEU A 122 -1.66 -7.07 6.06
N THR A 123 -1.48 -7.19 4.74
CA THR A 123 -0.33 -6.62 4.04
C THR A 123 -0.41 -5.08 4.02
N LEU A 124 -1.57 -4.52 3.65
CA LEU A 124 -1.80 -3.07 3.68
C LEU A 124 -1.71 -2.52 5.10
N GLY A 125 -2.24 -3.23 6.10
CA GLY A 125 -2.16 -2.86 7.51
C GLY A 125 -0.71 -2.84 8.00
N ALA A 126 0.08 -3.86 7.67
CA ALA A 126 1.50 -3.92 8.01
C ALA A 126 2.30 -2.80 7.34
N VAL A 127 2.11 -2.61 6.03
CA VAL A 127 2.80 -1.56 5.26
C VAL A 127 2.41 -0.17 5.74
N GLY A 128 1.11 0.08 5.96
CA GLY A 128 0.62 1.34 6.52
C GLY A 128 1.14 1.59 7.93
N GLY A 129 1.20 0.56 8.77
CA GLY A 129 1.79 0.62 10.10
C GLY A 129 3.28 0.99 10.08
N ILE A 130 4.07 0.31 9.24
CA ILE A 130 5.51 0.58 9.04
C ILE A 130 5.71 1.99 8.48
N ALA A 131 4.93 2.37 7.47
CA ALA A 131 4.97 3.69 6.84
C ALA A 131 4.59 4.82 7.82
N CYS A 132 3.69 4.57 8.77
CA CYS A 132 3.34 5.51 9.83
C CYS A 132 4.39 5.56 10.95
N TRP A 133 5.11 4.47 11.18
CA TRP A 133 6.10 4.38 12.27
C TRP A 133 7.35 5.23 12.01
N LEU A 134 7.82 5.30 10.76
CA LEU A 134 8.94 6.14 10.34
C LEU A 134 8.72 7.65 10.62
N PRO A 135 7.65 8.30 10.12
CA PRO A 135 7.40 9.71 10.33
C PRO A 135 7.01 10.01 11.79
N ALA A 136 6.35 9.10 12.50
CA ALA A 136 6.10 9.25 13.94
C ALA A 136 7.40 9.22 14.77
N ARG A 137 8.37 8.37 14.40
CA ARG A 137 9.73 8.42 14.97
C ARG A 137 10.46 9.70 14.60
N ARG A 138 10.33 10.18 13.36
CA ARG A 138 10.94 11.43 12.90
C ARG A 138 10.38 12.63 13.67
N ALA A 139 9.06 12.75 13.83
CA ALA A 139 8.41 13.81 14.60
C ALA A 139 8.84 13.85 16.08
N ALA A 140 9.17 12.70 16.66
CA ALA A 140 9.68 12.60 18.03
C ALA A 140 11.15 13.01 18.19
N ARG A 141 11.90 12.97 17.08
CA ARG A 141 13.32 13.35 17.00
C ARG A 141 13.54 14.77 16.50
N VAL A 142 12.49 15.48 16.07
CA VAL A 142 12.58 16.92 15.81
C VAL A 142 12.93 17.58 17.12
N ASP A 143 14.16 18.07 17.24
CA ASP A 143 14.63 18.72 18.45
C ASP A 143 13.98 20.11 18.54
N PRO A 144 13.30 20.44 19.66
CA PRO A 144 12.64 21.73 19.84
C PRO A 144 13.60 22.92 19.73
N VAL A 145 14.91 22.69 19.93
CA VAL A 145 15.94 23.71 19.82
C VAL A 145 16.17 24.16 18.37
N GLU A 146 16.02 23.29 17.36
CA GLU A 146 16.09 23.70 15.94
C GLU A 146 14.84 24.47 15.50
N ALA A 147 13.68 24.18 16.08
CA ALA A 147 12.43 24.89 15.79
C ALA A 147 12.41 26.34 16.29
N LEU A 148 13.30 26.69 17.23
CA LEU A 148 13.49 28.04 17.77
C LEU A 148 14.70 28.77 17.15
N ARG A 149 15.52 28.09 16.35
CA ARG A 149 16.79 28.62 15.79
C ARG A 149 16.67 29.10 14.34
N TYR A 150 15.46 29.16 13.82
CA TYR A 150 15.12 29.84 12.56
C TYR A 150 14.83 31.33 12.74
N GLU A 151 15.23 31.91 13.88
CA GLU A 151 15.51 33.34 14.04
C GLU A 151 17.02 33.58 14.17
#